data_AF-A0A5E4LDG6-F1
#
_entry.id   AF-A0A5E4LDG6-F1
#
_cell.length_a   1.000
_cell.length_b   1.000
_cell.length_c   1.000
_cell.angle_alpha   90.00
_cell.angle_beta   90.00
_cell.angle_gamma   90.00
#
_symmetry.space_group_name_H-M   'P 1'
#
loop_
_entity.id
_entity.type
_entity.pdbx_description
1 polymer ?
#
loop_
_entity_poly.entity_id
_entity_poly.type
_entity_poly.pdbx_seq_one_letter_code
_entity_poly.pdbx_strand_id
1 'polypeptide(L)'
;MACFIVPAIVGIGAHSQRKKFPVWAHVNWLVAMVLGGAVALAVEHYAHGEIVPWPPFLTAMASPAQTTVMLNEMAAVGIPMTIALVAAWVGMIIVYEKFMAKDDARAGAVAAN
;
A
#
# COMPACT_ATOMS: atom_id res chain seq x y z
N MET A 1 12.13 5.56 9.74
CA MET A 1 11.01 6.09 10.54
C MET A 1 9.75 5.38 10.08
N ALA A 2 8.75 5.04 10.91
CA ALA A 2 7.67 4.08 10.55
C ALA A 2 6.62 4.54 9.50
N CYS A 3 7.05 5.20 8.42
CA CYS A 3 6.26 5.73 7.33
C CYS A 3 5.41 4.68 6.57
N PHE A 4 5.72 3.38 6.70
CA PHE A 4 4.93 2.28 6.13
C PHE A 4 3.55 2.10 6.81
N ILE A 5 3.36 2.64 8.02
CA ILE A 5 2.09 2.53 8.76
C ILE A 5 0.95 3.24 8.04
N VAL A 6 1.21 4.42 7.45
CA VAL A 6 0.19 5.20 6.74
C VAL A 6 -0.39 4.42 5.54
N PRO A 7 0.42 3.90 4.59
CA PRO A 7 -0.11 3.07 3.52
C PRO A 7 -0.67 1.74 4.02
N ALA A 8 -0.12 1.13 5.07
CA ALA A 8 -0.69 -0.10 5.64
C ALA A 8 -2.15 0.11 6.10
N ILE A 9 -2.44 1.21 6.80
CA ILE A 9 -3.81 1.57 7.23
C ILE A 9 -4.72 1.75 6.02
N VAL A 10 -4.25 2.45 4.99
CA VAL A 10 -5.02 2.66 3.75
C VAL A 10 -5.28 1.33 3.03
N GLY A 11 -4.29 0.43 2.97
CA GLY A 11 -4.44 -0.90 2.39
C GLY A 11 -5.47 -1.76 3.13
N ILE A 12 -5.50 -1.70 4.46
CA ILE A 12 -6.50 -2.39 5.30
C ILE A 12 -7.90 -1.79 5.06
N GLY A 13 -8.01 -0.46 5.01
CA GLY A 13 -9.25 0.23 4.69
C GLY A 13 -9.80 -0.18 3.32
N ALA A 14 -8.94 -0.17 2.30
CA ALA A 14 -9.27 -0.63 0.95
C ALA A 14 -9.68 -2.11 0.93
N HIS A 15 -9.02 -2.97 1.70
CA HIS A 15 -9.38 -4.39 1.80
C HIS A 15 -10.77 -4.61 2.41
N SER A 16 -11.10 -3.83 3.45
CA SER A 16 -12.42 -3.88 4.11
C SER A 16 -13.53 -3.39 3.17
N GLN A 17 -13.25 -2.34 2.39
CA GLN A 17 -14.23 -1.74 1.49
C GLN A 17 -14.24 -2.32 0.08
N ARG A 18 -13.44 -3.34 -0.23
CA ARG A 18 -13.30 -3.91 -1.59
C ARG A 18 -14.62 -4.27 -2.28
N LYS A 19 -15.64 -4.67 -1.51
CA LYS A 19 -16.96 -5.05 -2.02
C LYS A 19 -17.81 -3.85 -2.50
N LYS A 20 -17.46 -2.63 -2.07
CA LYS A 20 -18.15 -1.39 -2.45
C LYS A 20 -17.59 -0.78 -3.74
N PHE A 21 -16.39 -1.21 -4.14
CA PHE A 21 -15.75 -0.71 -5.36
C PHE A 21 -16.19 -1.52 -6.58
N PRO A 22 -16.26 -0.89 -7.75
CA PRO A 22 -16.62 -1.57 -8.98
C PRO A 22 -15.53 -2.55 -9.40
N VAL A 23 -15.93 -3.63 -10.10
CA VAL A 23 -15.03 -4.73 -10.49
C VAL A 23 -13.87 -4.24 -11.39
N TRP A 24 -14.13 -3.27 -12.27
CA TRP A 24 -13.09 -2.65 -13.13
C TRP A 24 -11.98 -1.95 -12.34
N ALA A 25 -12.21 -1.59 -11.07
CA ALA A 25 -11.19 -0.94 -10.27
C ALA A 25 -10.11 -1.93 -9.81
N HIS A 26 -10.26 -3.25 -9.96
CA HIS A 26 -9.23 -4.24 -9.58
C HIS A 26 -8.62 -3.97 -8.18
N VAL A 27 -9.46 -3.64 -7.18
CA VAL A 27 -9.01 -3.20 -5.84
C VAL A 27 -8.14 -4.25 -5.13
N ASN A 28 -8.30 -5.53 -5.46
CA ASN A 28 -7.42 -6.58 -4.94
C ASN A 28 -5.94 -6.37 -5.33
N TRP A 29 -5.66 -5.77 -6.50
CA TRP A 29 -4.30 -5.43 -6.90
C TRP A 29 -3.72 -4.33 -6.02
N LEU A 30 -4.49 -3.27 -5.76
CA LEU A 30 -4.09 -2.20 -4.83
C LEU A 30 -3.77 -2.78 -3.45
N VAL A 31 -4.66 -3.62 -2.92
CA VAL A 31 -4.47 -4.25 -1.61
C VAL A 31 -3.21 -5.09 -1.57
N ALA A 32 -2.98 -5.93 -2.59
CA ALA A 32 -1.79 -6.76 -2.68
C ALA A 32 -0.50 -5.92 -2.76
N MET A 33 -0.49 -4.86 -3.57
CA MET A 33 0.67 -3.99 -3.74
C MET A 33 0.99 -3.22 -2.45
N VAL A 34 -0.04 -2.65 -1.82
CA VAL A 34 0.11 -1.82 -0.62
C VAL A 34 0.48 -2.66 0.60
N LEU A 35 -0.23 -3.77 0.85
CA LEU A 35 0.06 -4.62 2.02
C LEU A 35 1.36 -5.42 1.80
N GLY A 36 1.62 -5.90 0.59
CA GLY A 36 2.88 -6.59 0.28
C GLY A 36 4.09 -5.66 0.43
N GLY A 37 4.00 -4.44 -0.10
CA GLY A 37 5.03 -3.41 0.09
C GLY A 37 5.21 -3.01 1.55
N ALA A 38 4.11 -2.83 2.30
CA ALA A 38 4.17 -2.50 3.72
C ALA A 38 4.89 -3.58 4.55
N VAL A 39 4.67 -4.86 4.24
CA VAL A 39 5.40 -5.96 4.90
C VAL A 39 6.89 -5.92 4.56
N ALA A 40 7.25 -5.69 3.30
CA ALA A 40 8.66 -5.58 2.89
C ALA A 40 9.38 -4.42 3.62
N LEU A 41 8.74 -3.24 3.69
CA LEU A 41 9.29 -2.08 4.41
C LEU A 41 9.36 -2.31 5.92
N ALA A 42 8.39 -3.03 6.51
CA ALA A 42 8.43 -3.38 7.93
C ALA A 42 9.66 -4.25 8.26
N VAL A 43 10.01 -5.20 7.37
CA VAL A 43 11.22 -6.02 7.52
C VAL A 43 12.49 -5.17 7.40
N GLU A 44 12.53 -4.24 6.44
CA GLU A 44 13.64 -3.30 6.30
C GLU A 44 13.82 -2.45 7.57
N HIS A 45 12.74 -1.88 8.10
CA HIS A 45 12.79 -1.02 9.28
C HIS A 45 13.14 -1.81 10.56
N TYR A 46 12.74 -3.08 10.62
CA TYR A 46 13.21 -4.00 11.65
C TYR A 46 14.71 -4.25 11.55
N ALA A 47 15.22 -4.54 10.34
CA ALA A 47 16.64 -4.75 10.10
C ALA A 47 17.50 -3.49 10.38
N HIS A 48 16.95 -2.30 10.14
CA HIS A 48 17.60 -1.02 10.44
C HIS A 48 17.48 -0.59 11.92
N GLY A 49 16.82 -1.38 12.77
CA GLY A 49 16.70 -1.10 14.22
C GLY A 49 15.67 -0.02 14.58
N GLU A 50 14.79 0.34 13.65
CA GLU A 50 13.73 1.32 13.88
C GLU A 50 12.47 0.70 14.49
N ILE A 51 12.31 -0.62 14.36
CA ILE A 51 11.22 -1.40 14.94
C ILE A 51 11.81 -2.44 15.89
N VAL A 52 11.27 -2.50 17.11
CA VAL A 52 11.66 -3.49 18.12
C VAL A 52 10.41 -4.21 18.66
N PRO A 53 10.48 -5.51 19.01
CA PRO A 53 9.34 -6.27 19.50
C PRO A 53 9.01 -6.00 20.98
N TRP A 54 9.79 -5.16 21.68
CA TRP A 54 9.53 -4.71 23.03
C TRP A 54 9.06 -3.24 23.05
N PRO A 55 8.24 -2.82 24.02
CA PRO A 55 7.82 -1.43 24.13
C PRO A 55 8.99 -0.50 24.50
N PRO A 56 9.05 0.73 23.97
CA PRO A 56 8.18 1.31 22.94
C PRO A 56 8.59 0.81 21.53
N PHE A 57 7.69 0.09 20.84
CA PHE A 57 7.95 -0.62 19.57
C PHE A 57 8.61 0.23 18.46
N LEU A 58 8.49 1.56 18.56
CA LEU A 58 9.29 2.52 17.82
C LEU A 58 10.30 3.14 18.78
N THR A 59 11.58 2.86 18.56
CA THR A 59 12.71 3.24 19.42
C THR A 59 12.81 4.75 19.69
N ALA A 60 12.14 5.58 18.88
CA ALA A 60 12.13 7.04 19.01
C ALA A 60 10.90 7.65 19.74
N MET A 61 10.01 6.85 20.36
CA MET A 61 8.87 7.36 21.16
C MET A 61 9.18 7.50 22.68
N ALA A 62 10.41 7.84 23.05
CA ALA A 62 10.82 7.89 24.47
C ALA A 62 10.18 9.05 25.27
N SER A 63 9.62 10.08 24.61
CA SER A 63 8.90 11.18 25.26
C SER A 63 7.69 11.67 24.44
N PRO A 64 6.68 12.31 25.07
CA PRO A 64 5.51 12.85 24.37
C PRO A 64 5.87 13.88 23.29
N ALA A 65 6.87 14.73 23.56
CA ALA A 65 7.33 15.73 22.61
C ALA A 65 7.99 15.10 21.37
N GLN A 66 8.80 14.05 21.57
CA GLN A 66 9.45 13.32 20.47
C GLN A 66 8.43 12.49 19.66
N THR A 67 7.37 12.01 20.31
CA THR A 67 6.29 11.27 19.64
C THR A 67 5.55 12.17 18.65
N THR A 68 5.17 13.39 19.04
CA THR A 68 4.49 14.32 18.14
C THR A 68 5.35 14.72 16.93
N VAL A 69 6.63 14.98 17.14
CA VAL A 69 7.57 15.29 16.05
C VAL A 69 7.68 14.09 15.11
N MET A 70 7.88 12.89 15.64
CA MET A 70 8.00 11.69 14.81
C MET A 70 6.72 11.36 14.04
N LEU A 71 5.54 11.56 14.63
CA LEU A 71 4.26 11.37 13.94
C LEU A 71 4.09 12.35 12.77
N ASN A 72 4.53 13.60 12.93
CA ASN A 72 4.51 14.58 11.85
C ASN A 72 5.46 14.21 10.71
N GLU A 73 6.68 13.75 11.02
CA GLU A 73 7.63 13.26 10.01
C GLU A 73 7.09 12.01 9.30
N MET A 74 6.45 11.10 10.05
CA MET A 74 5.79 9.92 9.47
C MET A 74 4.62 10.30 8.55
N ALA A 75 3.85 11.34 8.88
CA ALA A 75 2.80 11.85 8.01
C ALA A 75 3.38 12.52 6.75
N ALA A 76 4.40 13.35 6.91
CA ALA A 76 5.07 14.05 5.82
C ALA A 76 5.67 13.11 4.78
N VAL A 77 6.17 11.93 5.19
CA VAL A 77 6.72 10.91 4.27
C VAL A 77 5.68 9.86 3.86
N GLY A 78 4.82 9.42 4.79
CA GLY A 78 3.84 8.36 4.56
C GLY A 78 2.71 8.78 3.62
N ILE A 79 2.29 10.05 3.65
CA ILE A 79 1.26 10.60 2.75
C ILE A 79 1.73 10.59 1.29
N PRO A 80 2.88 11.20 0.91
CA PRO A 80 3.34 11.18 -0.48
C PRO A 80 3.61 9.75 -0.97
N MET A 81 4.11 8.86 -0.11
CA MET A 81 4.26 7.44 -0.45
C MET A 81 2.92 6.78 -0.79
N THR A 82 1.87 7.05 -0.01
CA THR A 82 0.52 6.56 -0.27
C THR A 82 -0.02 7.10 -1.60
N ILE A 83 0.17 8.39 -1.86
CA ILE A 83 -0.24 9.02 -3.13
C ILE A 83 0.46 8.37 -4.32
N ALA A 84 1.77 8.11 -4.22
CA ALA A 84 2.53 7.44 -5.27
C ALA A 84 2.03 6.02 -5.54
N LEU A 85 1.71 5.23 -4.49
CA LEU A 85 1.15 3.88 -4.64
C LEU A 85 -0.22 3.89 -5.31
N VAL A 86 -1.10 4.83 -4.94
CA VAL A 86 -2.42 4.99 -5.58
C VAL A 86 -2.27 5.43 -7.04
N ALA A 87 -1.36 6.37 -7.33
CA ALA A 87 -1.09 6.81 -8.69
C ALA A 87 -0.56 5.67 -9.58
N ALA A 88 0.36 4.85 -9.07
CA ALA A 88 0.85 3.66 -9.76
C ALA A 88 -0.28 2.66 -10.04
N TRP A 89 -1.16 2.42 -9.08
CA TRP A 89 -2.33 1.55 -9.26
C TRP A 89 -3.29 2.07 -10.33
N VAL A 90 -3.62 3.36 -10.32
CA VAL A 90 -4.45 3.99 -11.37
C VAL A 90 -3.78 3.84 -12.73
N GLY A 91 -2.48 4.07 -12.82
CA GLY A 91 -1.71 3.86 -14.04
C GLY A 91 -1.81 2.43 -14.58
N MET A 92 -1.68 1.43 -13.71
CA MET A 92 -1.82 0.02 -14.09
C MET A 92 -3.22 -0.31 -14.60
N ILE A 93 -4.28 0.19 -13.96
CA ILE A 93 -5.66 0.00 -14.44
C ILE A 93 -5.83 0.59 -15.84
N ILE A 94 -5.34 1.81 -16.07
CA ILE A 94 -5.46 2.47 -17.38
C ILE A 94 -4.75 1.66 -18.46
N VAL A 95 -3.54 1.15 -18.18
CA VAL A 95 -2.79 0.31 -19.13
C VAL A 95 -3.53 -0.99 -19.39
N TYR A 96 -4.00 -1.67 -18.34
CA TYR A 96 -4.72 -2.94 -18.46
C TYR A 96 -6.00 -2.79 -19.28
N GLU A 97 -6.84 -1.82 -18.96
CA GLU A 97 -8.12 -1.58 -19.65
C GLU A 97 -7.92 -1.16 -21.12
N LYS A 98 -6.87 -0.38 -21.42
CA LYS A 98 -6.61 0.08 -22.79
C LYS A 98 -5.96 -0.96 -23.68
N PHE A 99 -5.05 -1.76 -23.14
CA PHE A 99 -4.18 -2.61 -23.94
C PHE A 99 -4.40 -4.11 -23.73
N MET A 100 -4.72 -4.56 -22.51
CA MET A 100 -4.72 -5.99 -22.18
C MET A 100 -6.13 -6.57 -22.15
N ALA A 101 -7.13 -5.82 -21.66
CA ALA A 101 -8.49 -6.33 -21.51
C ALA A 101 -9.14 -6.76 -22.85
N LYS A 102 -8.80 -6.09 -23.96
CA LYS A 102 -9.25 -6.48 -25.31
C LYS A 102 -8.59 -7.76 -25.82
N ASP A 103 -7.30 -7.92 -25.54
CA ASP A 103 -6.51 -9.06 -25.99
C ASP A 103 -6.87 -10.32 -25.20
N ASP A 104 -7.09 -10.17 -23.89
CA ASP A 104 -7.54 -11.26 -23.01
C ASP A 104 -8.95 -11.75 -23.39
N ALA A 105 -9.86 -10.82 -23.72
CA ALA A 105 -11.20 -11.18 -24.20
C ALA A 105 -11.17 -11.93 -25.53
N ARG A 106 -10.29 -11.51 -26.46
CA ARG A 106 -10.09 -12.20 -27.74
C ARG A 106 -9.45 -13.58 -27.55
N ALA A 107 -8.43 -13.70 -26.70
CA ALA A 107 -7.77 -14.96 -26.40
C ALA A 107 -8.73 -15.97 -25.73
N GLY A 108 -9.55 -15.51 -24.78
CA GLY A 108 -10.58 -16.33 -24.13
C GLY A 108 -11.64 -16.85 -25.11
N ALA A 109 -12.07 -16.03 -26.08
CA ALA A 109 -13.02 -16.46 -27.11
C ALA A 109 -12.43 -17.49 -28.10
N VAL A 110 -11.11 -17.44 -28.35
CA VAL A 110 -10.43 -18.43 -29.20
C VAL A 110 -10.23 -19.75 -28.47
N ALA A 111 -9.94 -19.74 -27.17
CA ALA A 111 -9.75 -20.96 -26.38
C ALA A 111 -11.05 -21.73 -26.07
N ALA A 112 -12.21 -21.09 -26.22
CA ALA A 112 -13.53 -21.68 -25.97
C ALA A 112 -14.18 -22.33 -27.22
N ASN A 113 -13.56 -22.20 -28.40
CA ASN A 113 -13.95 -22.87 -29.66
C ASN A 113 -13.05 -24.07 -29.93
#